data_AF-A0A521PS86-F1
#
_entry.id   AF-A0A521PS86-F1
#
_cell.length_a   1.000
_cell.length_b   1.000
_cell.length_c   1.000
_cell.angle_alpha   90.00
_cell.angle_beta   90.00
_cell.angle_gamma   90.00
#
_symmetry.space_group_name_H-M   'P 1'
#
loop_
_entity.id
_entity.type
_entity.pdbx_description
1 polymer ?
#
loop_
_entity_poly.entity_id
_entity_poly.type
_entity_poly.pdbx_seq_one_letter_code
_entity_poly.pdbx_strand_id
1 'polypeptide(L)'
;EPDRPTLVRMHRVDLATDMLGAVETRREYVPKALKALSEYDGASVAVFIRDSNPHWLSERYGQPQADHTDNVLRDYGIGAQILSDLGVRDMRHLWRPCTALRLDDYGLSVANPAPSALEDQSR
;
A
#
# COMPACT_ATOMS: atom_id res chain seq x y z
N GLU A 1 7.46 20.31 5.68
CA GLU A 1 8.00 21.43 4.90
C GLU A 1 7.24 21.49 3.58
N PRO A 2 6.80 22.67 3.12
CA PRO A 2 5.88 22.79 1.99
C PRO A 2 6.42 22.27 0.66
N ASP A 3 7.74 22.15 0.48
CA ASP A 3 8.35 21.67 -0.77
C ASP A 3 8.62 20.16 -0.82
N ARG A 4 8.30 19.41 0.24
CA ARG A 4 8.65 17.99 0.35
C ARG A 4 7.39 17.11 0.44
N PRO A 5 7.07 16.30 -0.59
CA PRO A 5 5.86 15.48 -0.61
C PRO A 5 5.91 14.41 0.49
N THR A 6 4.76 14.02 1.01
CA THR A 6 4.69 12.96 2.04
C THR A 6 5.04 11.61 1.43
N LEU A 7 5.97 10.85 2.02
CA LEU A 7 6.27 9.50 1.56
C LEU A 7 5.20 8.52 2.08
N VAL A 8 4.52 7.82 1.17
CA VAL A 8 3.35 7.00 1.50
C VAL A 8 3.57 5.53 1.11
N ARG A 9 3.15 4.64 2.02
CA ARG A 9 2.96 3.21 1.76
C ARG A 9 1.53 2.80 2.10
N MET A 10 0.76 2.40 1.10
CA MET A 10 -0.48 1.65 1.32
C MET A 10 -0.19 0.15 1.19
N HIS A 11 -0.56 -0.64 2.20
CA HIS A 11 -0.33 -2.09 2.23
C HIS A 11 -1.60 -2.82 2.65
N ARG A 12 -2.08 -3.73 1.80
CA ARG A 12 -3.12 -4.69 2.19
C ARG A 12 -2.47 -5.80 2.99
N VAL A 13 -2.91 -5.98 4.23
CA VAL A 13 -2.37 -7.00 5.13
C VAL A 13 -2.79 -8.38 4.65
N ASP A 14 -1.81 -9.26 4.53
CA ASP A 14 -1.96 -10.69 4.26
C ASP A 14 -1.38 -11.44 5.45
N LEU A 15 -2.20 -11.92 6.38
CA LEU A 15 -1.67 -12.52 7.62
C LEU A 15 -0.81 -13.77 7.35
N ALA A 16 -1.13 -14.58 6.34
CA ALA A 16 -0.36 -15.77 6.02
C ALA A 16 1.05 -15.42 5.53
N THR A 17 1.14 -14.34 4.76
CA THR A 17 2.42 -13.93 4.17
C THR A 17 3.21 -12.98 5.08
N ASP A 18 2.54 -11.97 5.64
CA ASP A 18 3.16 -10.90 6.42
C ASP A 18 3.53 -11.34 7.84
N MET A 19 2.76 -12.26 8.45
CA MET A 19 3.01 -12.71 9.82
C MET A 19 3.53 -14.15 9.89
N LEU A 20 2.97 -15.06 9.08
CA LEU A 20 3.35 -16.48 9.10
C LEU A 20 4.49 -16.83 8.12
N GLY A 21 4.85 -15.92 7.21
CA GLY A 21 5.99 -16.10 6.29
C GLY A 21 5.76 -17.16 5.21
N ALA A 22 4.50 -17.45 4.86
CA ALA A 22 4.14 -18.50 3.89
C ALA A 22 4.67 -18.25 2.46
N VAL A 23 5.05 -17.01 2.12
CA VAL A 23 5.66 -16.64 0.83
C VAL A 23 6.94 -15.84 1.09
N GLU A 24 8.08 -16.46 0.79
CA GLU A 24 9.41 -15.95 1.13
C GLU A 24 9.70 -14.57 0.49
N THR A 25 9.21 -14.34 -0.74
CA THR A 25 9.45 -13.11 -1.52
C THR A 25 8.70 -11.87 -1.01
N ARG A 26 7.60 -12.05 -0.28
CA ARG A 26 6.77 -10.94 0.23
C ARG A 26 7.08 -10.55 1.68
N ARG A 27 7.73 -11.44 2.43
CA ARG A 27 8.09 -11.23 3.84
C ARG A 27 8.91 -9.95 4.05
N GLU A 28 9.69 -9.55 3.07
CA GLU A 28 10.54 -8.37 3.15
C GLU A 28 9.83 -7.05 2.79
N TYR A 29 8.61 -7.08 2.25
CA TYR A 29 7.97 -5.86 1.75
C TYR A 29 7.62 -4.87 2.86
N VAL A 30 7.08 -5.36 3.98
CA VAL A 30 6.75 -4.50 5.13
C VAL A 30 8.03 -3.97 5.81
N PRO A 31 9.02 -4.81 6.17
CA PRO A 31 10.28 -4.32 6.73
C PRO A 31 11.01 -3.31 5.83
N LYS A 32 11.12 -3.58 4.52
CA LYS A 32 11.77 -2.66 3.57
C LYS A 32 11.02 -1.34 3.45
N ALA A 33 9.67 -1.38 3.41
CA ALA A 33 8.87 -0.16 3.35
C ALA A 33 9.01 0.66 4.63
N LEU A 34 8.91 0.05 5.80
CA LEU A 34 9.09 0.75 7.08
C LEU A 34 10.50 1.34 7.22
N LYS A 35 11.54 0.62 6.76
CA LYS A 35 12.90 1.14 6.69
C LYS A 35 12.99 2.38 5.78
N ALA A 36 12.47 2.30 4.57
CA ALA A 36 12.46 3.44 3.63
C ALA A 36 11.68 4.65 4.17
N LEU A 37 10.56 4.42 4.88
CA LEU A 37 9.80 5.49 5.55
C LEU A 37 10.58 6.13 6.69
N SER A 38 11.37 5.34 7.44
CA SER A 38 12.19 5.82 8.55
C SER A 38 13.44 6.59 8.10
N GLU A 39 13.99 6.24 6.94
CA GLU A 39 15.15 6.91 6.33
C GLU A 39 14.73 8.18 5.58
N TYR A 40 13.44 8.39 5.38
CA TYR A 40 12.93 9.57 4.72
C TYR A 40 13.05 10.79 5.62
N ASP A 41 13.86 11.75 5.20
CA ASP A 41 13.96 13.06 5.82
C ASP A 41 12.69 13.86 5.48
N GLY A 42 11.57 13.62 6.16
CA GLY A 42 10.30 14.28 5.86
C GLY A 42 9.09 13.55 6.47
N ALA A 43 7.90 14.07 6.20
CA ALA A 43 6.67 13.40 6.63
C ALA A 43 6.51 12.07 5.90
N SER A 44 6.22 11.00 6.63
CA SER A 44 6.00 9.67 6.07
C SER A 44 4.82 8.96 6.75
N VAL A 45 4.04 8.21 5.97
CA VAL A 45 2.82 7.53 6.44
C VAL A 45 2.75 6.12 5.86
N ALA A 46 2.46 5.15 6.72
CA ALA A 46 2.09 3.79 6.33
C ALA A 46 0.63 3.52 6.69
N VAL A 47 -0.16 3.09 5.71
CA VAL A 47 -1.56 2.67 5.88
C VAL A 47 -1.64 1.16 5.69
N PHE A 48 -2.00 0.44 6.75
CA PHE A 48 -2.22 -1.00 6.73
C PHE A 48 -3.71 -1.30 6.73
N ILE A 49 -4.20 -1.86 5.62
CA ILE A 49 -5.62 -2.15 5.42
C ILE A 49 -5.82 -3.64 5.61
N ARG A 50 -6.63 -4.01 6.59
CA ARG A 50 -7.02 -5.40 6.82
C ARG A 50 -8.33 -5.68 6.10
N ASP A 51 -8.43 -6.88 5.54
CA ASP A 51 -9.72 -7.39 5.10
C ASP A 51 -10.64 -7.53 6.33
N SER A 52 -11.85 -6.99 6.22
CA SER A 52 -12.85 -7.06 7.28
C SER A 52 -13.58 -8.40 7.29
N ASN A 53 -13.44 -9.23 6.25
CA ASN A 53 -14.04 -10.55 6.19
C ASN A 53 -13.31 -11.51 7.14
N PRO A 54 -13.95 -12.06 8.19
CA PRO A 54 -13.30 -13.03 9.06
C PRO A 54 -12.93 -14.34 8.35
N HIS A 55 -13.54 -14.65 7.20
CA HIS A 55 -13.26 -15.83 6.39
C HIS A 55 -12.23 -15.58 5.27
N TRP A 56 -11.60 -14.40 5.25
CA TRP A 56 -10.68 -14.00 4.18
C TRP A 56 -9.57 -15.03 3.93
N LEU A 57 -9.04 -15.67 4.98
CA LEU A 57 -7.97 -16.65 4.86
C LEU A 57 -8.46 -17.92 4.12
N SER A 58 -9.61 -18.45 4.52
CA SER A 58 -10.21 -19.63 3.87
C SER A 58 -10.71 -19.34 2.47
N GLU A 59 -11.18 -18.13 2.17
CA GLU A 59 -11.63 -17.78 0.82
C GLU A 59 -10.43 -17.60 -0.13
N ARG A 60 -9.37 -16.95 0.35
CA ARG A 60 -8.19 -16.63 -0.46
C ARG A 60 -7.28 -17.84 -0.71
N TYR A 61 -7.25 -18.79 0.23
CA TYR A 61 -6.40 -19.98 0.13
C TYR A 61 -7.19 -21.30 -0.03
N GLY A 62 -8.51 -21.29 0.19
CA GLY A 62 -9.38 -22.47 0.06
C GLY A 62 -10.18 -22.52 -1.24
N GLN A 63 -10.21 -21.45 -2.04
CA GLN A 63 -10.85 -21.42 -3.37
C GLN A 63 -9.85 -20.85 -4.40
N PRO A 64 -9.33 -21.64 -5.35
CA PRO A 64 -8.29 -21.21 -6.31
C PRO A 64 -8.71 -20.10 -7.30
N GLN A 65 -9.99 -19.69 -7.32
CA GLN A 65 -10.58 -18.92 -8.43
C GLN A 65 -11.52 -17.78 -7.99
N ALA A 66 -11.44 -17.33 -6.73
CA ALA A 66 -12.20 -16.15 -6.31
C ALA A 66 -11.53 -14.88 -6.87
N ASP A 67 -12.29 -14.08 -7.62
CA ASP A 67 -11.85 -12.77 -8.10
C ASP A 67 -11.86 -11.77 -6.93
N HIS A 68 -10.69 -11.27 -6.56
CA HIS A 68 -10.49 -10.35 -5.44
C HIS A 68 -10.30 -8.89 -5.89
N THR A 69 -10.53 -8.59 -7.17
CA THR A 69 -10.26 -7.27 -7.77
C THR A 69 -11.11 -6.16 -7.14
N ASP A 70 -12.38 -6.43 -6.84
CA ASP A 70 -13.29 -5.47 -6.18
C ASP A 70 -12.81 -5.10 -4.76
N ASN A 71 -12.25 -6.08 -4.03
CA ASN A 71 -11.68 -5.83 -2.70
C ASN A 71 -10.43 -4.97 -2.77
N VAL A 72 -9.65 -5.07 -3.85
CA VAL A 72 -8.47 -4.22 -4.04
C VAL A 72 -8.88 -2.77 -4.24
N LEU A 73 -9.81 -2.47 -5.16
CA LEU A 73 -10.22 -1.09 -5.43
C LEU A 73 -10.84 -0.43 -4.19
N ARG A 74 -11.71 -1.16 -3.48
CA ARG A 74 -12.32 -0.68 -2.22
C ARG A 74 -11.25 -0.35 -1.19
N ASP A 75 -10.32 -1.27 -0.95
CA ASP A 75 -9.27 -1.06 0.06
C ASP A 75 -8.40 0.14 -0.31
N TYR A 76 -8.03 0.30 -1.58
CA TYR A 76 -7.31 1.49 -2.03
C TYR A 76 -8.09 2.79 -1.85
N GLY A 77 -9.42 2.79 -2.09
CA GLY A 77 -10.28 3.96 -1.82
C GLY A 77 -10.32 4.33 -0.35
N ILE A 78 -10.43 3.35 0.55
CA ILE A 78 -10.33 3.57 2.00
C ILE A 78 -8.96 4.14 2.38
N GLY A 79 -7.89 3.61 1.80
CA GLY A 79 -6.53 4.12 2.00
C GLY A 79 -6.39 5.59 1.57
N ALA A 80 -6.94 5.95 0.42
CA ALA A 80 -6.94 7.33 -0.07
C ALA A 80 -7.74 8.27 0.85
N GLN A 81 -8.90 7.84 1.35
CA GLN A 81 -9.68 8.63 2.30
C GLN A 81 -8.91 8.87 3.60
N ILE A 82 -8.28 7.83 4.17
CA ILE A 82 -7.45 7.95 5.38
C ILE A 82 -6.34 8.98 5.17
N LEU A 83 -5.66 8.94 4.02
CA LEU A 83 -4.58 9.89 3.70
C LEU A 83 -5.09 11.33 3.62
N SER A 84 -6.23 11.56 2.95
CA SER A 84 -6.86 12.88 2.90
C SER A 84 -7.25 13.38 4.30
N ASP A 85 -7.81 12.50 5.14
CA ASP A 85 -8.22 12.85 6.50
C ASP A 85 -7.03 13.18 7.41
N LEU A 86 -5.87 12.55 7.16
CA LEU A 86 -4.59 12.90 7.80
C LEU A 86 -3.98 14.21 7.27
N GLY A 87 -4.61 14.85 6.29
CA GLY A 87 -4.16 16.11 5.70
C GLY A 87 -3.07 15.93 4.63
N VAL A 88 -2.84 14.72 4.14
CA VAL A 88 -1.94 14.49 3.01
C VAL A 88 -2.58 15.09 1.75
N ARG A 89 -1.78 15.83 0.98
CA ARG A 89 -2.20 16.43 -0.30
C ARG A 89 -1.22 16.03 -1.39
N ASP A 90 0.05 16.36 -1.22
CA ASP A 90 1.14 15.94 -2.11
C ASP A 90 1.88 14.75 -1.53
N MET A 91 1.97 13.67 -2.29
CA MET A 91 2.60 12.43 -1.84
C MET A 91 3.48 11.76 -2.89
N ARG A 92 4.46 10.99 -2.40
CA ARG A 92 5.30 10.09 -3.18
C ARG A 92 5.03 8.67 -2.71
N HIS A 93 4.73 7.77 -3.63
CA HIS A 93 4.43 6.37 -3.27
C HIS A 93 5.68 5.48 -3.31
N LEU A 94 5.83 4.60 -2.32
CA LEU A 94 6.90 3.58 -2.29
C LEU A 94 6.64 2.37 -3.21
N TRP A 95 5.48 2.30 -3.85
CA TRP A 95 5.08 1.22 -4.76
C TRP A 95 4.25 1.76 -5.92
N ARG A 96 3.95 0.90 -6.90
CA ARG A 96 3.06 1.25 -8.01
C ARG A 96 1.71 1.77 -7.48
N PRO A 97 1.27 2.97 -7.87
CA PRO A 97 -0.07 3.44 -7.54
C PRO A 97 -1.11 2.54 -8.20
N CYS A 98 -2.28 2.41 -7.57
CA CYS A 98 -3.39 1.69 -8.19
C CYS A 98 -3.94 2.57 -9.32
N THR A 99 -3.64 2.22 -10.57
CA THR A 99 -4.00 3.02 -11.77
C THR A 99 -5.50 3.15 -11.99
N ALA A 100 -6.30 2.27 -11.39
CA ALA A 100 -7.76 2.32 -11.46
C ALA A 100 -8.38 3.37 -10.51
N LEU A 101 -7.64 3.89 -9.53
CA LEU A 101 -8.14 4.88 -8.58
C LEU A 101 -7.77 6.29 -9.04
N ARG A 102 -8.77 7.16 -9.19
CA ARG A 102 -8.56 8.59 -9.38
C ARG A 102 -8.26 9.24 -8.03
N LEU A 103 -6.98 9.48 -7.75
CA LEU A 103 -6.53 10.08 -6.50
C LEU A 103 -6.99 11.55 -6.34
N ASP A 104 -7.24 12.24 -7.45
CA ASP A 104 -7.75 13.61 -7.47
C ASP A 104 -9.11 13.74 -6.75
N ASP A 105 -9.94 12.70 -6.83
CA ASP A 105 -11.28 12.68 -6.20
C ASP A 105 -11.17 12.69 -4.65
N TYR A 106 -10.00 12.32 -4.13
CA TYR A 106 -9.65 12.36 -2.70
C TYR A 106 -8.81 13.59 -2.34
N GLY A 107 -8.57 14.50 -3.29
CA GLY A 107 -7.68 15.65 -3.09
C GLY A 107 -6.22 15.26 -2.87
N LEU A 108 -5.79 14.15 -3.48
CA LEU A 108 -4.42 13.62 -3.40
C LEU A 108 -3.72 13.77 -4.76
N SER A 109 -2.49 14.27 -4.74
CA SER A 109 -1.61 14.44 -5.89
C SER A 109 -0.35 13.60 -5.71
N VAL A 110 0.04 12.87 -6.75
CA VAL A 110 1.29 12.09 -6.75
C VAL A 110 2.39 12.94 -7.37
N ALA A 111 3.26 13.48 -6.51
CA ALA A 111 4.52 14.05 -6.96
C ALA A 111 5.37 12.91 -7.54
N ASN A 112 5.97 13.13 -8.72
CA ASN A 112 6.75 12.18 -9.53
C ASN A 112 7.21 10.93 -8.76
N PRO A 113 6.88 9.71 -9.22
CA PRO A 113 7.19 8.48 -8.49
C PRO A 113 8.68 8.42 -8.15
N ALA A 114 9.00 7.92 -6.96
CA ALA A 114 10.36 7.50 -6.66
C ALA A 114 10.87 6.59 -7.77
N PRO A 115 12.15 6.64 -8.19
CA PRO A 115 12.76 5.44 -8.72
C PRO A 115 12.55 4.35 -7.67
N SER A 116 11.73 3.36 -8.00
CA SER A 116 11.42 2.24 -7.13
C SER A 116 12.73 1.50 -6.89
N ALA A 117 13.34 1.66 -5.72
CA ALA A 117 14.49 0.85 -5.29
C ALA A 117 14.14 -0.64 -5.08
N LEU A 118 12.91 -1.04 -5.46
CA LEU A 118 12.33 -2.37 -5.28
C LEU A 118 11.88 -3.00 -6.62
N GLU A 119 12.22 -2.41 -7.77
CA GLU A 119 11.78 -2.91 -9.07
C GLU A 119 12.59 -4.09 -9.62
N ASP A 120 13.64 -4.54 -8.95
CA ASP A 120 14.37 -5.74 -9.37
C ASP A 120 14.01 -6.92 -8.45
N GLN A 121 13.10 -7.77 -8.93
CA GLN A 121 12.80 -9.17 -8.54
C GLN A 121 11.28 -9.46 -8.46
N SER A 122 10.61 -9.43 -9.61
CA SER A 122 9.46 -10.33 -9.84
C SER A 122 9.31 -10.55 -11.35
N ARG A 123 10.23 -11.39 -11.85
CA ARG A 123 9.98 -12.24 -12.99
C ARG A 123 9.66 -13.63 -12.46
#